data_AF-A0A947UKW9-F1
#
_entry.id   AF-A0A947UKW9-F1
#
_cell.length_a   1.000
_cell.length_b   1.000
_cell.length_c   1.000
_cell.angle_alpha   90.00
_cell.angle_beta   90.00
_cell.angle_gamma   90.00
#
_symmetry.space_group_name_H-M   'P 1'
#
loop_
_entity.id
_entity.type
_entity.pdbx_description
1 polymer ?
#
loop_
_entity_poly.entity_id
_entity_poly.type
_entity_poly.pdbx_seq_one_letter_code
_entity_poly.pdbx_strand_id
1 'polypeptide(L)'
;MSVYTKVGREELTVWLQPLGLGELIDYAGIAAGMQNSNYFVTTASGRFVLTLFERIETSSLDFYLALQDALARSGIPSPRPLADGEGQRWRRLAGKPAALLTCLPGAALEAPGAEHCRAVGDLLARLHLAAATVPNPLANPCGAAWRQAVGETLLPLLAPDERELLADELAFQATQDYSALPRGIIHADLFRDNVLWDTDGRLSGVLDFYFAGEDALLFDLAVVANDWCADDAALAALIAGYAAQRPLSAAELAAWPAMRRAAALRFWLLRLEVRHQPRQGEVVTIKNPDDFRHRLERFRLAPEALPR
;
A
#
# COMPACT_ATOMS: atom_id res chain seq x y z
N MET A 1 6.61 -10.00 18.35
CA MET A 1 5.36 -10.55 17.80
C MET A 1 4.47 -9.38 17.42
N SER A 2 4.07 -9.23 16.16
CA SER A 2 3.18 -8.15 15.67
C SER A 2 1.69 -8.46 15.82
N VAL A 3 1.35 -9.45 16.65
CA VAL A 3 -0.04 -9.78 16.99
C VAL A 3 -0.43 -8.96 18.21
N TYR A 4 -1.26 -7.95 17.99
CA TYR A 4 -1.74 -7.04 19.03
C TYR A 4 -2.94 -7.65 19.76
N THR A 5 -3.88 -8.21 19.01
CA THR A 5 -5.10 -8.84 19.53
C THR A 5 -4.99 -10.35 19.44
N LYS A 6 -5.05 -11.03 20.59
CA LYS A 6 -5.06 -12.50 20.69
C LYS A 6 -6.46 -13.04 20.44
N VAL A 7 -6.57 -14.03 19.57
CA VAL A 7 -7.84 -14.72 19.27
C VAL A 7 -7.82 -16.12 19.88
N GLY A 8 -8.86 -16.47 20.64
CA GLY A 8 -9.03 -17.82 21.19
C GLY A 8 -9.56 -18.81 20.14
N ARG A 9 -9.13 -20.08 20.21
CA ARG A 9 -9.55 -21.12 19.26
C ARG A 9 -11.07 -21.31 19.22
N GLU A 10 -11.73 -21.36 20.38
CA GLU A 10 -13.19 -21.54 20.45
C GLU A 10 -13.94 -20.36 19.81
N GLU A 11 -13.51 -19.13 20.12
CA GLU A 11 -14.07 -17.90 19.54
C GLU A 11 -13.90 -17.88 18.01
N LEU A 12 -12.70 -18.23 17.52
CA LEU A 12 -12.42 -18.30 16.09
C LEU A 12 -13.27 -19.37 15.40
N THR A 13 -13.40 -20.56 15.99
CA THR A 13 -14.23 -21.64 15.45
C THR A 13 -15.68 -21.18 15.26
N VAL A 14 -16.27 -20.53 16.26
CA VAL A 14 -17.64 -19.99 16.16
C VAL A 14 -17.72 -18.91 15.09
N TRP A 15 -16.75 -17.99 15.06
CA TRP A 15 -16.73 -16.89 14.10
C TRP A 15 -16.63 -17.37 12.64
N LEU A 16 -15.96 -18.48 12.37
CA LEU A 16 -15.83 -19.09 11.04
C LEU A 16 -17.09 -19.82 10.56
N GLN A 17 -18.02 -20.21 11.45
CA GLN A 17 -19.20 -21.03 11.07
C GLN A 17 -20.03 -20.43 9.92
N PRO A 18 -20.36 -19.12 9.91
CA PRO A 18 -21.17 -18.53 8.84
C PRO A 18 -20.47 -18.51 7.47
N LEU A 19 -19.15 -18.73 7.41
CA LEU A 19 -18.38 -18.80 6.17
C LEU A 19 -18.38 -20.21 5.55
N GLY A 20 -18.87 -21.24 6.26
CA GLY A 20 -19.03 -22.59 5.71
C GLY A 20 -17.72 -23.29 5.32
N LEU A 21 -16.62 -23.02 6.03
CA LEU A 21 -15.27 -23.51 5.67
C LEU A 21 -14.90 -24.88 6.28
N GLY A 22 -15.85 -25.54 6.93
CA GLY A 22 -15.62 -26.77 7.69
C GLY A 22 -14.84 -26.53 8.99
N GLU A 23 -14.19 -27.59 9.48
CA GLU A 23 -13.48 -27.56 10.77
C GLU A 23 -12.22 -26.68 10.72
N LEU A 24 -11.97 -25.94 11.81
CA LEU A 24 -10.71 -25.24 12.04
C LEU A 24 -9.62 -26.23 12.44
N ILE A 25 -8.68 -26.48 11.53
CA ILE A 25 -7.55 -27.39 11.73
C ILE A 25 -6.46 -26.67 12.55
N ASP A 26 -5.96 -25.54 12.03
CA ASP A 26 -4.84 -24.81 12.64
C ASP A 26 -4.98 -23.30 12.46
N TYR A 27 -4.35 -22.53 13.35
CA TYR A 27 -4.17 -21.09 13.16
C TYR A 27 -2.90 -20.59 13.86
N ALA A 28 -2.19 -19.68 13.19
CA ALA A 28 -0.93 -19.16 13.68
C ALA A 28 -0.81 -17.66 13.40
N GLY A 29 -0.39 -16.89 14.41
CA GLY A 29 -0.14 -15.46 14.27
C GLY A 29 1.00 -15.18 13.29
N ILE A 30 0.81 -14.19 12.43
CA ILE A 30 1.81 -13.75 11.46
C ILE A 30 2.59 -12.60 12.09
N ALA A 31 3.90 -12.79 12.24
CA ALA A 31 4.80 -11.78 12.80
C ALA A 31 5.16 -10.64 11.82
N ALA A 32 4.57 -10.65 10.62
CA ALA A 32 4.77 -9.65 9.58
C ALA A 32 3.53 -8.73 9.49
N GLY A 33 3.76 -7.42 9.60
CA GLY A 33 2.71 -6.39 9.56
C GLY A 33 2.87 -5.38 10.70
N MET A 34 2.71 -4.09 10.40
CA MET A 34 2.87 -3.00 11.38
C MET A 34 1.55 -2.40 11.88
N GLN A 35 0.41 -2.76 11.26
CA GLN A 35 -0.86 -2.06 11.50
C GLN A 35 -2.00 -2.95 11.97
N ASN A 36 -1.99 -4.24 11.63
CA ASN A 36 -3.10 -5.17 11.87
C ASN A 36 -2.58 -6.47 12.48
N SER A 37 -3.43 -7.14 13.27
CA SER A 37 -3.14 -8.49 13.74
C SER A 37 -3.53 -9.50 12.66
N ASN A 38 -2.54 -10.17 12.07
CA ASN A 38 -2.75 -11.14 11.00
C ASN A 38 -2.54 -12.57 11.50
N TYR A 39 -3.35 -13.51 11.02
CA TYR A 39 -3.22 -14.93 11.33
C TYR A 39 -3.36 -15.76 10.06
N PHE A 40 -2.50 -16.77 9.89
CA PHE A 40 -2.83 -17.87 9.01
C PHE A 40 -3.91 -18.72 9.66
N VAL A 41 -4.93 -19.10 8.89
CA VAL A 41 -6.04 -19.95 9.34
C VAL A 41 -6.18 -21.09 8.35
N THR A 42 -6.07 -22.32 8.83
CA THR A 42 -6.22 -23.54 8.04
C THR A 42 -7.52 -24.23 8.45
N THR A 43 -8.38 -24.46 7.48
CA THR A 43 -9.67 -25.14 7.63
C THR A 43 -9.74 -26.36 6.71
N ALA A 44 -10.78 -27.17 6.84
CA ALA A 44 -11.04 -28.28 5.91
C ALA A 44 -11.13 -27.83 4.44
N SER A 45 -11.57 -26.59 4.18
CA SER A 45 -11.70 -26.03 2.83
C SER A 45 -10.44 -25.34 2.29
N GLY A 46 -9.38 -25.21 3.09
CA GLY A 46 -8.11 -24.62 2.66
C GLY A 46 -7.53 -23.61 3.64
N ARG A 47 -6.55 -22.83 3.15
CA ARG A 47 -5.77 -21.86 3.94
C ARG A 47 -6.15 -20.42 3.62
N PHE A 48 -6.28 -19.63 4.66
CA PHE A 48 -6.77 -18.25 4.64
C PHE A 48 -5.89 -17.35 5.50
N VAL A 49 -6.09 -16.04 5.35
CA VAL A 49 -5.51 -15.01 6.21
C VAL A 49 -6.64 -14.29 6.94
N LEU A 50 -6.66 -14.40 8.26
CA LEU A 50 -7.54 -13.61 9.12
C LEU A 50 -6.82 -12.32 9.48
N THR A 51 -7.48 -11.18 9.23
CA THR A 51 -6.98 -9.85 9.58
C THR A 51 -7.92 -9.23 10.61
N LEU A 52 -7.39 -8.84 11.77
CA LEU A 52 -8.08 -7.99 12.73
C LEU A 52 -7.60 -6.56 12.56
N PHE A 53 -8.54 -5.67 12.26
CA PHE A 53 -8.27 -4.28 11.97
C PHE A 53 -8.10 -3.50 13.27
N GLU A 54 -6.87 -3.08 13.57
CA GLU A 54 -6.58 -2.43 14.84
C GLU A 54 -6.94 -0.95 14.84
N ARG A 55 -6.84 -0.32 13.67
CA ARG A 55 -6.84 1.16 13.53
C ARG A 55 -7.71 1.68 12.40
N ILE A 56 -8.12 0.82 11.47
CA ILE A 56 -8.89 1.26 10.32
C ILE A 56 -10.28 1.66 10.78
N GLU A 57 -10.75 2.82 10.36
CA GLU A 57 -12.10 3.26 10.63
C GLU A 57 -13.09 2.30 9.97
N THR A 58 -14.04 1.82 10.74
CA THR A 58 -15.03 0.83 10.29
C THR A 58 -15.77 1.28 9.02
N SER A 59 -16.03 2.59 8.88
CA SER A 59 -16.64 3.23 7.72
C SER A 59 -15.86 3.04 6.42
N SER A 60 -14.54 2.82 6.50
CA SER A 60 -13.67 2.64 5.34
C SER A 60 -13.44 1.17 4.96
N LEU A 61 -13.73 0.23 5.86
CA LEU A 61 -13.49 -1.20 5.63
C LEU A 61 -14.29 -1.75 4.46
N ASP A 62 -15.55 -1.32 4.31
CA ASP A 62 -16.39 -1.76 3.20
C ASP A 62 -15.77 -1.37 1.85
N PHE A 63 -15.17 -0.19 1.74
CA PHE A 63 -14.44 0.24 0.55
C PHE A 63 -13.24 -0.65 0.27
N TYR A 64 -12.34 -0.85 1.25
CA TYR A 64 -11.12 -1.64 1.04
C TYR A 64 -11.43 -3.09 0.66
N LEU A 65 -12.37 -3.73 1.35
CA LEU A 65 -12.76 -5.11 1.07
C LEU A 65 -13.50 -5.23 -0.28
N ALA A 66 -14.34 -4.25 -0.64
CA ALA A 66 -14.98 -4.23 -1.95
C ALA A 66 -13.96 -4.02 -3.09
N LEU A 67 -12.96 -3.14 -2.89
CA LEU A 67 -11.87 -2.92 -3.83
C LEU A 67 -11.08 -4.22 -4.06
N GLN A 68 -10.64 -4.89 -2.99
CA GLN A 68 -9.92 -6.15 -3.08
C GLN A 68 -10.71 -7.26 -3.81
N ASP A 69 -12.02 -7.35 -3.56
CA ASP A 69 -12.91 -8.31 -4.24
C ASP A 69 -13.12 -7.96 -5.72
N ALA A 70 -13.22 -6.67 -6.07
CA ALA A 70 -13.31 -6.20 -7.46
C ALA A 70 -12.01 -6.45 -8.25
N LEU A 71 -10.86 -6.17 -7.64
CA LEU A 71 -9.54 -6.43 -8.23
C LEU A 71 -9.32 -7.93 -8.46
N ALA A 72 -9.64 -8.77 -7.47
CA ALA A 72 -9.54 -10.22 -7.59
C ALA A 72 -10.42 -10.77 -8.72
N ARG A 73 -11.67 -10.28 -8.85
CA ARG A 73 -12.57 -10.66 -9.95
C ARG A 73 -12.04 -10.22 -11.33
N SER A 74 -11.25 -9.16 -11.37
CA SER A 74 -10.66 -8.62 -12.60
C SER A 74 -9.31 -9.28 -12.95
N GLY A 75 -8.91 -10.32 -12.22
CA GLY A 75 -7.67 -11.06 -12.47
C GLY A 75 -6.41 -10.42 -11.89
N ILE A 76 -6.55 -9.40 -11.03
CA ILE A 76 -5.43 -8.92 -10.22
C ILE A 76 -5.23 -9.91 -9.07
N PRO A 77 -4.00 -10.40 -8.80
CA PRO A 77 -3.76 -11.36 -7.73
C PRO A 77 -3.78 -10.67 -6.36
N SER A 78 -4.95 -10.25 -5.90
CA SER A 78 -5.16 -9.64 -4.58
C SER A 78 -5.89 -10.58 -3.62
N PRO A 79 -5.68 -10.47 -2.29
CA PRO A 79 -6.43 -11.26 -1.31
C PRO A 79 -7.91 -10.98 -1.45
N ARG A 80 -8.71 -12.00 -1.74
CA ARG A 80 -10.15 -11.86 -1.88
C ARG A 80 -10.81 -12.06 -0.52
N PRO A 81 -11.59 -11.08 -0.01
CA PRO A 81 -12.34 -11.26 1.22
C PRO A 81 -13.49 -12.23 1.02
N LEU A 82 -13.69 -13.10 2.01
CA LEU A 82 -14.83 -13.99 2.07
C LEU A 82 -16.03 -13.23 2.65
N ALA A 83 -17.21 -13.49 2.09
CA ALA A 83 -18.47 -13.02 2.61
C ALA A 83 -19.23 -14.20 3.24
N ASP A 84 -19.99 -13.92 4.30
CA ASP A 84 -20.95 -14.89 4.83
C ASP A 84 -22.21 -15.00 3.95
N GLY A 85 -23.16 -15.83 4.38
CA GLY A 85 -24.42 -16.04 3.67
C GLY A 85 -25.30 -14.79 3.53
N GLU A 86 -25.03 -13.73 4.30
CA GLU A 86 -25.73 -12.44 4.21
C GLU A 86 -24.96 -11.43 3.32
N GLY A 87 -23.81 -11.83 2.77
CA GLY A 87 -22.95 -10.98 1.94
C GLY A 87 -22.02 -10.08 2.74
N GLN A 88 -21.95 -10.24 4.07
CA GLN A 88 -21.11 -9.40 4.92
C GLN A 88 -19.65 -9.88 4.88
N ARG A 89 -18.73 -8.97 4.51
CA ARG A 89 -17.29 -9.26 4.30
C ARG A 89 -16.42 -9.15 5.56
N TRP A 90 -16.96 -8.57 6.63
CA TRP A 90 -16.26 -8.43 7.90
C TRP A 90 -17.25 -8.47 9.06
N ARG A 91 -16.82 -9.04 10.19
CA ARG A 91 -17.60 -9.15 11.44
C ARG A 91 -16.68 -8.91 12.62
N ARG A 92 -17.22 -8.60 13.81
CA ARG A 92 -16.38 -8.43 15.00
C ARG A 92 -15.84 -9.77 15.49
N LEU A 93 -14.57 -9.77 15.91
CA LEU A 93 -13.86 -10.87 16.55
C LEU A 93 -12.91 -10.29 17.58
N ALA A 94 -12.91 -10.81 18.81
CA ALA A 94 -12.11 -10.27 19.92
C ALA A 94 -12.30 -8.73 20.11
N GLY A 95 -13.53 -8.25 19.89
CA GLY A 95 -13.90 -6.83 20.00
C GLY A 95 -13.47 -5.94 18.83
N LYS A 96 -12.72 -6.46 17.85
CA LYS A 96 -12.21 -5.72 16.68
C LYS A 96 -12.95 -6.11 15.40
N PRO A 97 -13.09 -5.22 14.40
CA PRO A 97 -13.49 -5.63 13.06
C PRO A 97 -12.48 -6.65 12.51
N ALA A 98 -12.98 -7.73 11.92
CA ALA A 98 -12.14 -8.77 11.34
C ALA A 98 -12.70 -9.26 10.01
N ALA A 99 -11.79 -9.58 9.08
CA ALA A 99 -12.13 -10.18 7.80
C ALA A 99 -11.24 -11.40 7.54
N LEU A 100 -11.80 -12.38 6.83
CA LEU A 100 -11.06 -13.56 6.36
C LEU A 100 -10.85 -13.41 4.86
N LEU A 101 -9.60 -13.51 4.43
CA LEU A 101 -9.21 -13.34 3.04
C LEU A 101 -8.52 -14.61 2.53
N THR A 102 -8.56 -14.84 1.22
CA THR A 102 -7.79 -15.92 0.59
C THR A 102 -6.30 -15.75 0.85
N CYS A 103 -5.60 -16.85 1.17
CA CYS A 103 -4.15 -16.84 1.27
C CYS A 103 -3.53 -16.91 -0.13
N LEU A 104 -2.71 -15.93 -0.48
CA LEU A 104 -1.97 -15.94 -1.75
C LEU A 104 -0.66 -16.73 -1.61
N PRO A 105 -0.23 -17.47 -2.65
CA PRO A 105 1.04 -18.16 -2.64
C PRO A 105 2.21 -17.21 -2.92
N GLY A 106 3.41 -17.64 -2.59
CA GLY A 106 4.65 -16.94 -2.92
C GLY A 106 5.29 -16.20 -1.75
N ALA A 107 6.38 -15.51 -2.03
CA ALA A 107 7.15 -14.72 -1.08
C ALA A 107 7.59 -13.39 -1.69
N ALA A 108 7.86 -12.40 -0.84
CA ALA A 108 8.48 -11.15 -1.28
C ALA A 108 9.93 -11.38 -1.74
N LEU A 109 10.39 -10.54 -2.67
CA LEU A 109 11.77 -10.54 -3.14
C LEU A 109 12.58 -9.46 -2.44
N GLU A 110 13.77 -9.81 -1.96
CA GLU A 110 14.70 -8.84 -1.36
C GLU A 110 15.40 -7.97 -2.41
N ALA A 111 15.84 -8.59 -3.51
CA ALA A 111 16.61 -7.95 -4.58
C ALA A 111 15.94 -8.15 -5.96
N PRO A 112 14.94 -7.33 -6.33
CA PRO A 112 14.31 -7.43 -7.64
C PRO A 112 15.23 -6.93 -8.76
N GLY A 113 15.18 -7.62 -9.89
CA GLY A 113 15.80 -7.20 -11.15
C GLY A 113 14.87 -6.36 -12.05
N ALA A 114 15.37 -5.99 -13.23
CA ALA A 114 14.63 -5.15 -14.18
C ALA A 114 13.37 -5.85 -14.71
N GLU A 115 13.41 -7.16 -14.91
CA GLU A 115 12.25 -8.00 -15.28
C GLU A 115 11.14 -7.94 -14.23
N HIS A 116 11.50 -7.93 -12.94
CA HIS A 116 10.55 -7.79 -11.85
C HIS A 116 9.91 -6.39 -11.86
N CYS A 117 10.72 -5.35 -12.07
CA CYS A 117 10.24 -3.97 -12.23
C CYS A 117 9.23 -3.86 -13.39
N ARG A 118 9.54 -4.46 -14.55
CA ARG A 118 8.62 -4.48 -15.70
C ARG A 118 7.28 -5.16 -15.36
N ALA A 119 7.32 -6.31 -14.70
CA ALA A 119 6.12 -7.03 -14.31
C ALA A 119 5.26 -6.25 -13.28
N VAL A 120 5.89 -5.54 -12.34
CA VAL A 120 5.18 -4.66 -11.41
C VAL A 120 4.57 -3.45 -12.12
N GLY A 121 5.25 -2.89 -13.12
CA GLY A 121 4.71 -1.79 -13.94
C GLY A 121 3.45 -2.22 -14.68
N ASP A 122 3.51 -3.39 -15.34
CA ASP A 122 2.36 -4.00 -16.01
C ASP A 122 1.18 -4.23 -15.05
N LEU A 123 1.47 -4.85 -13.89
CA LEU A 123 0.48 -5.09 -12.84
C LEU A 123 -0.17 -3.79 -12.36
N LEU A 124 0.63 -2.75 -12.07
CA LEU A 124 0.12 -1.49 -11.53
C LEU A 124 -0.84 -0.80 -12.51
N ALA A 125 -0.51 -0.82 -13.80
CA ALA A 125 -1.40 -0.28 -14.81
C ALA A 125 -2.71 -1.09 -14.93
N ARG A 126 -2.64 -2.43 -14.90
CA ARG A 126 -3.84 -3.28 -14.86
C ARG A 126 -4.67 -3.05 -13.60
N LEU A 127 -4.04 -2.84 -12.45
CA LEU A 127 -4.70 -2.49 -11.20
C LEU A 127 -5.47 -1.18 -11.35
N HIS A 128 -4.86 -0.12 -11.87
CA HIS A 128 -5.54 1.16 -12.10
C HIS A 128 -6.76 1.02 -13.03
N LEU A 129 -6.61 0.24 -14.11
CA LEU A 129 -7.70 -0.01 -15.06
C LEU A 129 -8.85 -0.80 -14.42
N ALA A 130 -8.53 -1.84 -13.65
CA ALA A 130 -9.54 -2.64 -12.95
C ALA A 130 -10.25 -1.83 -11.85
N ALA A 131 -9.51 -1.02 -11.09
CA ALA A 131 -10.04 -0.21 -10.00
C ALA A 131 -10.97 0.90 -10.48
N ALA A 132 -10.85 1.35 -11.74
CA ALA A 132 -11.72 2.39 -12.32
C ALA A 132 -13.22 2.05 -12.30
N THR A 133 -13.57 0.76 -12.14
CA THR A 133 -14.96 0.29 -12.04
C THR A 133 -15.56 0.36 -10.63
N VAL A 134 -14.74 0.63 -9.61
CA VAL A 134 -15.19 0.66 -8.21
C VAL A 134 -15.84 2.01 -7.91
N PRO A 135 -17.12 2.05 -7.49
CA PRO A 135 -17.83 3.29 -7.22
C PRO A 135 -17.40 3.91 -5.88
N ASN A 136 -17.63 5.23 -5.75
CA ASN A 136 -17.46 5.98 -4.50
C ASN A 136 -16.08 5.78 -3.84
N PRO A 137 -14.98 6.10 -4.55
CA PRO A 137 -13.66 5.93 -3.98
C PRO A 137 -13.46 6.83 -2.75
N LEU A 138 -12.72 6.33 -1.75
CA LEU A 138 -12.23 7.17 -0.66
C LEU A 138 -11.08 8.04 -1.16
N ALA A 139 -10.92 9.23 -0.59
CA ALA A 139 -9.74 10.04 -0.87
C ALA A 139 -8.47 9.33 -0.36
N ASN A 140 -7.34 9.51 -1.04
CA ASN A 140 -6.05 9.01 -0.58
C ASN A 140 -5.76 9.52 0.86
N PRO A 141 -5.65 8.62 1.86
CA PRO A 141 -5.45 9.01 3.26
C PRO A 141 -4.12 9.75 3.51
N CYS A 142 -3.13 9.57 2.63
CA CYS A 142 -1.85 10.26 2.65
C CYS A 142 -1.65 11.17 1.41
N GLY A 143 -2.75 11.69 0.87
CA GLY A 143 -2.76 12.60 -0.28
C GLY A 143 -2.16 13.98 0.00
N ALA A 144 -2.26 14.90 -0.98
CA ALA A 144 -1.64 16.23 -0.90
C ALA A 144 -2.07 17.03 0.34
N ALA A 145 -3.37 17.03 0.67
CA ALA A 145 -3.89 17.72 1.85
C ALA A 145 -3.32 17.18 3.16
N TRP A 146 -3.21 15.85 3.28
CA TRP A 146 -2.59 15.20 4.44
C TRP A 146 -1.10 15.57 4.55
N ARG A 147 -0.36 15.52 3.44
CA ARG A 147 1.08 15.87 3.43
C ARG A 147 1.32 17.30 3.90
N GLN A 148 0.48 18.24 3.47
CA GLN A 148 0.55 19.63 3.91
C GLN A 148 0.30 19.74 5.42
N ALA A 149 -0.83 19.23 5.91
CA ALA A 149 -1.23 19.36 7.31
C ALA A 149 -0.26 18.68 8.28
N VAL A 150 0.20 17.46 7.96
CA VAL A 150 1.17 16.74 8.79
C VAL A 150 2.53 17.42 8.72
N GLY A 151 2.95 17.89 7.55
CA GLY A 151 4.18 18.65 7.39
C GLY A 151 4.21 19.89 8.29
N GLU A 152 3.17 20.72 8.24
CA GLU A 152 3.04 21.92 9.09
C GLU A 152 3.08 21.60 10.58
N THR A 153 2.44 20.51 10.99
CA THR A 153 2.42 20.05 12.39
C THR A 153 3.81 19.58 12.85
N LEU A 154 4.61 19.00 11.96
CA LEU A 154 5.92 18.45 12.29
C LEU A 154 7.02 19.52 12.31
N LEU A 155 6.95 20.57 11.47
CA LEU A 155 7.94 21.65 11.38
C LEU A 155 8.51 22.13 12.74
N PRO A 156 7.70 22.44 13.78
CA PRO A 156 8.23 22.92 15.06
C PRO A 156 9.02 21.86 15.85
N LEU A 157 8.87 20.58 15.51
CA LEU A 157 9.51 19.43 16.19
C LEU A 157 10.84 19.01 15.55
N LEU A 158 11.14 19.49 14.34
CA LEU A 158 12.29 19.03 13.55
C LEU A 158 13.59 19.78 13.88
N ALA A 159 14.73 19.10 13.66
CA ALA A 159 16.04 19.74 13.65
C ALA A 159 16.13 20.81 12.56
N PRO A 160 17.03 21.82 12.66
CA PRO A 160 17.07 22.94 11.72
C PRO A 160 17.17 22.54 10.24
N ASP A 161 18.01 21.55 9.93
CA ASP A 161 18.23 21.02 8.58
C ASP A 161 17.01 20.28 8.02
N GLU A 162 16.38 19.41 8.83
CA GLU A 162 15.14 18.74 8.45
C GLU A 162 13.98 19.73 8.27
N ARG A 163 13.93 20.76 9.11
CA ARG A 163 12.89 21.80 9.06
C ARG A 163 12.99 22.64 7.81
N GLU A 164 14.20 23.07 7.44
CA GLU A 164 14.46 23.82 6.21
C GLU A 164 14.08 22.98 4.98
N LEU A 165 14.57 21.73 4.92
CA LEU A 165 14.23 20.79 3.85
C LEU A 165 12.71 20.58 3.72
N LEU A 166 12.01 20.36 4.85
CA LEU A 166 10.57 20.15 4.83
C LEU A 166 9.79 21.41 4.41
N ALA A 167 10.14 22.58 4.97
CA ALA A 167 9.46 23.83 4.64
C ALA A 167 9.60 24.16 3.15
N ASP A 168 10.81 24.04 2.61
CA ASP A 168 11.09 24.23 1.18
C ASP A 168 10.29 23.26 0.31
N GLU A 169 10.23 21.98 0.70
CA GLU A 169 9.54 20.97 -0.10
C GLU A 169 8.02 21.19 -0.08
N LEU A 170 7.43 21.52 1.07
CA LEU A 170 6.00 21.85 1.17
C LEU A 170 5.67 23.06 0.29
N ALA A 171 6.48 24.13 0.37
CA ALA A 171 6.31 25.32 -0.47
C ALA A 171 6.42 24.97 -1.97
N PHE A 172 7.40 24.15 -2.35
CA PHE A 172 7.53 23.69 -3.74
C PHE A 172 6.29 22.89 -4.19
N GLN A 173 5.83 21.91 -3.41
CA GLN A 173 4.69 21.06 -3.77
C GLN A 173 3.40 21.87 -3.89
N ALA A 174 3.22 22.91 -3.08
CA ALA A 174 2.07 23.82 -3.16
C ALA A 174 2.01 24.64 -4.46
N THR A 175 3.13 24.81 -5.16
CA THR A 175 3.18 25.51 -6.47
C THR A 175 2.88 24.61 -7.66
N GLN A 176 2.81 23.29 -7.47
CA GLN A 176 2.60 22.35 -8.56
C GLN A 176 1.12 22.23 -8.90
N ASP A 177 0.81 22.17 -10.20
CA ASP A 177 -0.55 21.92 -10.69
C ASP A 177 -0.67 20.48 -11.19
N TYR A 178 -1.46 19.68 -10.47
CA TYR A 178 -1.76 18.30 -10.81
C TYR A 178 -3.18 18.11 -11.36
N SER A 179 -3.91 19.19 -11.63
CA SER A 179 -5.32 19.13 -12.09
C SER A 179 -5.49 18.45 -13.45
N ALA A 180 -4.49 18.54 -14.32
CA ALA A 180 -4.48 17.90 -15.63
C ALA A 180 -4.10 16.40 -15.58
N LEU A 181 -3.68 15.88 -14.42
CA LEU A 181 -3.25 14.49 -14.31
C LEU A 181 -4.46 13.55 -14.23
N PRO A 182 -4.43 12.41 -14.95
CA PRO A 182 -5.45 11.38 -14.78
C PRO A 182 -5.51 10.88 -13.33
N ARG A 183 -6.73 10.79 -12.80
CA ARG A 183 -7.02 10.35 -11.44
C ARG A 183 -7.77 9.03 -11.44
N GLY A 184 -7.62 8.26 -10.37
CA GLY A 184 -8.34 7.04 -10.11
C GLY A 184 -7.93 6.44 -8.78
N ILE A 185 -8.43 5.25 -8.48
CA ILE A 185 -8.00 4.52 -7.27
C ILE A 185 -6.57 4.02 -7.47
N ILE A 186 -5.72 4.40 -6.53
CA ILE A 186 -4.32 3.98 -6.43
C ILE A 186 -4.14 3.05 -5.22
N HIS A 187 -3.09 2.24 -5.23
CA HIS A 187 -2.66 1.42 -4.09
C HIS A 187 -1.93 2.25 -3.02
N ALA A 188 -1.12 3.21 -3.45
CA ALA A 188 -0.34 4.15 -2.63
C ALA A 188 0.75 3.52 -1.73
N ASP A 189 0.99 2.21 -1.81
CA ASP A 189 1.93 1.49 -0.94
C ASP A 189 2.48 0.19 -1.55
N LEU A 190 2.58 0.12 -2.89
CA LEU A 190 3.00 -1.10 -3.60
C LEU A 190 4.53 -1.29 -3.56
N PHE A 191 5.05 -1.55 -2.37
CA PHE A 191 6.45 -1.85 -2.11
C PHE A 191 6.80 -3.32 -2.35
N ARG A 192 8.10 -3.64 -2.38
CA ARG A 192 8.62 -4.99 -2.59
C ARG A 192 8.12 -6.01 -1.58
N ASP A 193 7.91 -5.60 -0.32
CA ASP A 193 7.35 -6.43 0.75
C ASP A 193 5.85 -6.73 0.57
N ASN A 194 5.15 -5.95 -0.26
CA ASN A 194 3.73 -6.12 -0.58
C ASN A 194 3.47 -6.87 -1.90
N VAL A 195 4.51 -7.33 -2.60
CA VAL A 195 4.37 -8.11 -3.83
C VAL A 195 4.97 -9.51 -3.65
N LEU A 196 4.16 -10.53 -3.91
CA LEU A 196 4.55 -11.93 -3.80
C LEU A 196 4.89 -12.52 -5.16
N TRP A 197 5.87 -13.42 -5.15
CA TRP A 197 6.35 -14.18 -6.29
C TRP A 197 6.28 -15.68 -6.01
N ASP A 198 5.74 -16.45 -6.95
CA ASP A 198 5.69 -17.91 -6.85
C ASP A 198 7.05 -18.56 -7.13
N THR A 199 7.12 -19.88 -6.95
CA THR A 199 8.34 -20.66 -7.18
C THR A 199 8.80 -20.67 -8.64
N ASP A 200 7.93 -20.31 -9.58
CA ASP A 200 8.23 -20.21 -11.01
C ASP A 200 8.73 -18.81 -11.38
N GLY A 201 8.86 -17.89 -10.41
CA GLY A 201 9.29 -16.51 -10.63
C GLY A 201 8.20 -15.61 -11.21
N ARG A 202 6.92 -15.98 -11.08
CA ARG A 202 5.80 -15.16 -11.55
C ARG A 202 5.19 -14.38 -10.39
N LEU A 203 4.74 -13.16 -10.69
CA LEU A 203 3.99 -12.35 -9.74
C LEU A 203 2.68 -13.07 -9.37
N SER A 204 2.56 -13.43 -8.09
CA SER A 204 1.49 -14.26 -7.55
C SER A 204 0.62 -13.55 -6.52
N GLY A 205 1.01 -12.36 -6.06
CA GLY A 205 0.22 -11.63 -5.09
C GLY A 205 0.55 -10.15 -4.94
N VAL A 206 -0.46 -9.37 -4.57
CA VAL A 206 -0.39 -7.96 -4.16
C VAL A 206 -1.13 -7.81 -2.85
N LEU A 207 -0.47 -7.29 -1.82
CA LEU A 207 -0.97 -7.19 -0.46
C LEU A 207 -1.16 -5.74 -0.02
N ASP A 208 -1.84 -5.54 1.10
CA ASP A 208 -1.93 -4.26 1.83
C ASP A 208 -2.56 -3.07 1.08
N PHE A 209 -3.87 -3.17 0.83
CA PHE A 209 -4.66 -2.12 0.18
C PHE A 209 -5.15 -1.02 1.13
N TYR A 210 -4.67 -0.96 2.37
CA TYR A 210 -5.27 -0.08 3.40
C TYR A 210 -4.82 1.39 3.31
N PHE A 211 -3.92 1.70 2.37
CA PHE A 211 -3.62 3.07 1.93
C PHE A 211 -4.28 3.43 0.59
N ALA A 212 -5.05 2.51 0.00
CA ALA A 212 -5.67 2.75 -1.30
C ALA A 212 -6.69 3.88 -1.22
N GLY A 213 -6.78 4.66 -2.29
CA GLY A 213 -7.70 5.78 -2.38
C GLY A 213 -7.56 6.51 -3.71
N GLU A 214 -8.40 7.50 -3.94
CA GLU A 214 -8.37 8.29 -5.15
C GLU A 214 -7.25 9.32 -5.12
N ASP A 215 -6.36 9.26 -6.11
CA ASP A 215 -5.35 10.29 -6.37
C ASP A 215 -4.94 10.28 -7.85
N ALA A 216 -3.96 11.11 -8.21
CA ALA A 216 -3.29 11.02 -9.51
C ALA A 216 -2.62 9.64 -9.67
N LEU A 217 -2.88 8.95 -10.78
CA LEU A 217 -2.30 7.62 -11.06
C LEU A 217 -0.76 7.66 -11.13
N LEU A 218 -0.21 8.82 -11.50
CA LEU A 218 1.23 9.08 -11.52
C LEU A 218 1.85 9.05 -10.10
N PHE A 219 1.08 9.43 -9.07
CA PHE A 219 1.56 9.36 -7.69
C PHE A 219 1.88 7.92 -7.29
N ASP A 220 1.02 6.98 -7.65
CA ASP A 220 1.23 5.55 -7.34
C ASP A 220 2.45 4.99 -8.09
N LEU A 221 2.60 5.36 -9.37
CA LEU A 221 3.76 4.99 -10.16
C LEU A 221 5.06 5.56 -9.56
N ALA A 222 5.02 6.78 -9.03
CA ALA A 222 6.16 7.38 -8.33
C ALA A 222 6.47 6.68 -6.99
N VAL A 223 5.44 6.23 -6.26
CA VAL A 223 5.60 5.41 -5.04
C VAL A 223 6.33 4.10 -5.38
N VAL A 224 5.87 3.38 -6.40
CA VAL A 224 6.50 2.13 -6.85
C VAL A 224 7.93 2.37 -7.32
N ALA A 225 8.15 3.37 -8.17
CA ALA A 225 9.49 3.69 -8.66
C ALA A 225 10.46 4.06 -7.52
N ASN A 226 9.96 4.67 -6.44
CA ASN A 226 10.80 5.02 -5.29
C ASN A 226 11.27 3.78 -4.54
N ASP A 227 10.49 2.71 -4.41
CA ASP A 227 10.96 1.51 -3.71
C ASP A 227 11.67 0.49 -4.61
N TRP A 228 11.18 0.31 -5.84
CA TRP A 228 11.62 -0.77 -6.73
C TRP A 228 12.85 -0.42 -7.57
N CYS A 229 12.99 0.82 -8.00
CA CYS A 229 14.01 1.18 -8.99
C CYS A 229 15.30 1.66 -8.31
N ALA A 230 16.32 0.80 -8.33
CA ALA A 230 17.65 1.14 -7.83
C ALA A 230 18.44 2.06 -8.79
N ASP A 231 18.18 1.94 -10.10
CA ASP A 231 18.86 2.65 -11.18
C ASP A 231 17.91 2.99 -12.35
N ASP A 232 18.46 3.64 -13.37
CA ASP A 232 17.73 4.06 -14.57
C ASP A 232 17.22 2.88 -15.40
N ALA A 233 17.93 1.74 -15.38
CA ALA A 233 17.53 0.55 -16.13
C ALA A 233 16.27 -0.09 -15.51
N ALA A 234 16.23 -0.19 -14.18
CA ALA A 234 15.06 -0.64 -13.44
C ALA A 234 13.88 0.32 -13.62
N LEU A 235 14.14 1.64 -13.62
CA LEU A 235 13.10 2.64 -13.89
C LEU A 235 12.54 2.51 -15.31
N ALA A 236 13.40 2.41 -16.32
CA ALA A 236 12.96 2.23 -17.70
C ALA A 236 12.14 0.96 -17.88
N ALA A 237 12.53 -0.14 -17.21
CA ALA A 237 11.78 -1.39 -17.25
C ALA A 237 10.39 -1.27 -16.60
N LEU A 238 10.29 -0.63 -15.43
CA LEU A 238 9.03 -0.33 -14.75
C LEU A 238 8.10 0.48 -15.65
N ILE A 239 8.60 1.59 -16.19
CA ILE A 239 7.82 2.47 -17.07
C ILE A 239 7.37 1.74 -18.33
N ALA A 240 8.24 0.96 -18.96
CA ALA A 240 7.89 0.18 -20.15
C ALA A 240 6.78 -0.84 -19.86
N GLY A 241 6.79 -1.48 -18.69
CA GLY A 241 5.72 -2.38 -18.24
C GLY A 241 4.39 -1.65 -18.07
N TYR A 242 4.42 -0.50 -17.39
CA TYR A 242 3.23 0.32 -17.15
C TYR A 242 2.64 0.87 -18.46
N ALA A 243 3.48 1.48 -19.29
CA ALA A 243 3.08 2.15 -20.52
C ALA A 243 2.52 1.17 -21.58
N ALA A 244 2.90 -0.11 -21.52
CA ALA A 244 2.35 -1.15 -22.39
C ALA A 244 0.84 -1.38 -22.17
N GLN A 245 0.34 -1.13 -20.96
CA GLN A 245 -1.07 -1.27 -20.61
C GLN A 245 -1.80 0.08 -20.59
N ARG A 246 -1.11 1.13 -20.11
CA ARG A 246 -1.66 2.48 -20.00
C ARG A 246 -0.60 3.51 -20.42
N PRO A 247 -0.67 4.06 -21.64
CA PRO A 247 0.25 5.11 -22.09
C PRO A 247 0.20 6.35 -21.19
N LEU A 248 1.37 6.94 -20.94
CA LEU A 248 1.50 8.17 -20.15
C LEU A 248 1.28 9.40 -21.03
N SER A 249 0.50 10.36 -20.50
CA SER A 249 0.24 11.64 -21.15
C SER A 249 1.42 12.60 -21.04
N ALA A 250 1.47 13.62 -21.91
CA ALA A 250 2.49 14.67 -21.82
C ALA A 250 2.47 15.42 -20.48
N ALA A 251 1.29 15.58 -19.88
CA ALA A 251 1.15 16.17 -18.55
C ALA A 251 1.79 15.29 -17.46
N GLU A 252 1.61 13.98 -17.53
CA GLU A 252 2.26 13.03 -16.62
C GLU A 252 3.78 13.03 -16.77
N LEU A 253 4.29 13.09 -18.01
CA LEU A 253 5.73 13.20 -18.27
C LEU A 253 6.33 14.48 -17.67
N ALA A 254 5.64 15.61 -17.83
CA ALA A 254 6.08 16.90 -17.30
C ALA A 254 6.05 16.95 -15.77
N ALA A 255 5.04 16.33 -15.14
CA ALA A 255 4.87 16.33 -13.69
C ALA A 255 5.77 15.33 -12.96
N TRP A 256 6.42 14.39 -13.67
CA TRP A 256 7.17 13.29 -13.06
C TRP A 256 8.21 13.69 -12.01
N PRO A 257 9.11 14.67 -12.25
CA PRO A 257 10.11 15.03 -11.25
C PRO A 257 9.49 15.54 -9.93
N ALA A 258 8.41 16.32 -10.04
CA ALA A 258 7.68 16.82 -8.87
C ALA A 258 6.92 15.69 -8.15
N MET A 259 6.35 14.74 -8.90
CA MET A 259 5.61 13.61 -8.36
C MET A 259 6.51 12.62 -7.61
N ARG A 260 7.73 12.36 -8.10
CA ARG A 260 8.76 11.56 -7.41
C ARG A 260 9.11 12.14 -6.04
N ARG A 261 9.25 13.46 -5.97
CA ARG A 261 9.46 14.20 -4.73
C ARG A 261 8.25 14.12 -3.80
N ALA A 262 7.03 14.29 -4.33
CA ALA A 262 5.80 14.16 -3.54
C ALA A 262 5.64 12.77 -2.90
N ALA A 263 5.96 11.71 -3.65
CA ALA A 263 5.96 10.35 -3.15
C ALA A 263 7.05 10.13 -2.09
N ALA A 264 8.26 10.66 -2.28
CA ALA A 264 9.32 10.56 -1.27
C ALA A 264 8.95 11.32 0.02
N LEU A 265 8.40 12.53 -0.11
CA LEU A 265 7.89 13.34 0.99
C LEU A 265 6.84 12.59 1.80
N ARG A 266 5.88 11.91 1.13
CA ARG A 266 4.83 11.13 1.81
C ARG A 266 5.41 10.15 2.84
N PHE A 267 6.40 9.36 2.43
CA PHE A 267 7.01 8.36 3.32
C PHE A 267 7.95 8.97 4.35
N TRP A 268 8.64 10.06 4.01
CA TRP A 268 9.42 10.79 4.99
C TRP A 268 8.51 11.31 6.12
N LEU A 269 7.39 11.95 5.78
CA LEU A 269 6.38 12.41 6.74
C LEU A 269 5.82 11.28 7.61
N LEU A 270 5.48 10.12 7.03
CA LEU A 270 5.02 8.96 7.81
C LEU A 270 6.06 8.52 8.86
N ARG A 271 7.35 8.46 8.47
CA ARG A 271 8.43 8.06 9.39
C ARG A 271 8.72 9.14 10.43
N LEU A 272 8.63 10.42 10.06
CA LEU A 272 8.76 11.55 10.99
C LEU A 272 7.63 11.59 12.01
N GLU A 273 6.39 11.34 11.58
CA GLU A 273 5.23 11.28 12.46
C GLU A 273 5.40 10.15 13.49
N VAL A 274 5.79 8.95 13.05
CA VAL A 274 6.09 7.84 13.99
C VAL A 274 7.23 8.16 14.95
N ARG A 275 8.27 8.87 14.49
CA ARG A 275 9.41 9.27 15.33
C ARG A 275 9.01 10.25 16.43
N HIS A 276 8.19 11.24 16.11
CA HIS A 276 7.82 12.34 17.02
C HIS A 276 6.55 12.08 17.81
N GLN A 277 5.70 11.20 17.32
CA GLN A 277 4.46 10.80 17.96
C GLN A 277 4.42 9.26 18.07
N PRO A 278 5.42 8.64 18.75
CA PRO A 278 5.47 7.20 18.92
C PRO A 278 4.27 6.76 19.74
N ARG A 279 3.58 5.75 19.24
CA ARG A 279 2.31 5.30 19.81
C ARG A 279 2.59 4.37 20.99
N GLN A 280 1.82 4.52 22.07
CA GLN A 280 2.05 3.76 23.31
C GLN A 280 1.83 2.26 23.09
N GLY A 281 2.77 1.44 23.58
CA GLY A 281 2.63 -0.02 23.70
C GLY A 281 3.19 -0.86 22.54
N GLU A 282 3.84 -0.25 21.55
CA GLU A 282 4.34 -0.98 20.38
C GLU A 282 5.87 -1.10 20.37
N VAL A 283 6.38 -2.31 20.12
CA VAL A 283 7.71 -2.50 19.54
C VAL A 283 7.56 -2.25 18.04
N VAL A 284 7.30 -1.00 17.64
CA VAL A 284 7.33 -0.64 16.20
C VAL A 284 8.79 -0.65 15.78
N THR A 285 9.12 -1.43 14.76
CA THR A 285 10.36 -1.22 14.02
C THR A 285 10.25 0.14 13.33
N ILE A 286 10.78 1.19 13.96
CA ILE A 286 10.81 2.53 13.39
C ILE A 286 11.76 2.47 12.18
N LYS A 287 11.22 2.43 10.96
CA LYS A 287 12.01 2.56 9.73
C LYS A 287 12.69 3.93 9.75
N ASN A 288 13.98 3.99 9.46
CA ASN A 288 14.76 5.23 9.55
C ASN A 288 14.18 6.32 8.63
N PRO A 289 13.72 7.49 9.11
CA PRO A 289 13.23 8.56 8.24
C PRO A 289 14.25 9.02 7.20
N ASP A 290 15.56 8.87 7.48
CA ASP A 290 16.63 9.35 6.60
C ASP A 290 16.64 8.66 5.23
N ASP A 291 16.12 7.43 5.09
CA ASP A 291 16.09 6.77 3.78
C ASP A 291 15.28 7.57 2.76
N PHE A 292 14.13 8.12 3.18
CA PHE A 292 13.28 8.93 2.30
C PHE A 292 13.71 10.39 2.25
N ARG A 293 14.34 10.89 3.32
CA ARG A 293 15.02 12.19 3.30
C ARG A 293 16.11 12.24 2.23
N HIS A 294 17.05 11.29 2.23
CA HIS A 294 18.14 11.24 1.26
C HIS A 294 17.63 11.06 -0.18
N ARG A 295 16.57 10.25 -0.38
CA ARG A 295 15.92 10.12 -1.70
C ARG A 295 15.33 11.46 -2.16
N LEU A 296 14.63 12.16 -1.28
CA LEU A 296 14.06 13.47 -1.58
C LEU A 296 15.15 14.48 -1.94
N GLU A 297 16.22 14.58 -1.13
CA GLU A 297 17.37 15.44 -1.41
C GLU A 297 18.00 15.12 -2.78
N ARG A 298 18.19 13.83 -3.11
CA ARG A 298 18.68 13.41 -4.43
C ARG A 298 17.77 13.90 -5.56
N PHE A 299 16.45 13.72 -5.44
CA PHE A 299 15.49 14.16 -6.46
C PHE A 299 15.39 15.68 -6.58
N ARG A 300 15.69 16.43 -5.52
CA ARG A 300 15.82 17.91 -5.57
C ARG A 300 17.06 18.34 -6.35
N LEU A 301 18.19 17.65 -6.16
CA LEU A 301 19.47 17.99 -6.79
C LEU A 301 19.57 17.57 -8.25
N ALA A 302 19.01 16.41 -8.58
CA ALA A 302 19.02 15.84 -9.93
C ALA A 302 17.60 15.44 -10.33
N PRO A 303 16.81 16.38 -10.90
CA PRO A 303 15.50 16.05 -11.45
C PRO A 303 15.62 15.07 -12.62
N GLU A 304 15.29 13.81 -12.36
CA GLU A 304 15.27 12.74 -13.36
C GLU A 304 14.00 12.86 -14.21
N ALA A 305 14.15 12.96 -15.54
CA ALA A 305 13.02 12.86 -16.44
C ALA A 305 12.50 11.41 -16.50
N LEU A 306 11.21 11.23 -16.76
CA LEU A 306 10.65 9.90 -16.98
C LEU A 306 11.26 9.30 -18.26
N PRO A 307 11.79 8.06 -18.23
CA PRO A 307 12.28 7.40 -19.44
C PRO A 307 11.21 7.34 -20.53
N ARG A 308 11.62 7.57 -21.78
CA ARG A 308 10.73 7.52 -22.96
C ARG A 308 10.63 6.11 -23.52
#